data_AF-A0A5A9Z4B4-F1
#
_entry.id   AF-A0A5A9Z4B4-F1
#
_cell.length_a   1.000
_cell.length_b   1.000
_cell.length_c   1.000
_cell.angle_alpha   90.00
_cell.angle_beta   90.00
_cell.angle_gamma   90.00
#
_symmetry.space_group_name_H-M   'P 1'
#
loop_
_entity.id
_entity.type
_entity.pdbx_description
1 polymer ?
#
loop_
_entity_poly.entity_id
_entity_poly.type
_entity_poly.pdbx_seq_one_letter_code
_entity_poly.pdbx_strand_id
1 'polypeptide(L)'
;MWGAGLALLLTLVAFALVNWSMMAQSALYITIGVLALAQMVVHFRLFLHIGFTHKREDLQLILFSALLLFIMVAGTIWIMASLAVRMAMPA
;
A
#
# COMPACT_ATOMS: atom_id res chain seq x y z
N MET A 1 5.08 12.67 17.63
CA MET A 1 5.35 13.93 16.90
C MET A 1 6.15 13.69 15.63
N TRP A 2 7.28 12.98 15.69
CA TRP A 2 8.15 12.70 14.53
C TRP A 2 7.48 11.91 13.39
N GLY A 3 6.57 10.99 13.70
CA GLY A 3 5.90 10.17 12.69
C GLY A 3 4.94 10.92 11.76
N ALA A 4 4.21 11.88 12.31
CA ALA A 4 3.30 12.70 11.52
C ALA A 4 4.07 13.55 10.49
N GLY A 5 5.24 14.07 10.88
CA GLY A 5 6.13 14.79 9.96
C GLY A 5 6.64 13.93 8.81
N LEU A 6 7.07 12.69 9.08
CA LEU A 6 7.55 11.75 8.05
C LEU A 6 6.43 11.32 7.08
N ALA A 7 5.22 11.07 7.60
CA ALA A 7 4.06 10.73 6.77
C ALA A 7 3.66 11.90 5.86
N LEU A 8 3.61 13.12 6.41
CA LEU A 8 3.34 14.35 5.64
C LEU A 8 4.40 14.61 4.56
N LEU A 9 5.67 14.38 4.87
CA LEU A 9 6.76 14.56 3.92
C LEU A 9 6.63 13.55 2.76
N LEU A 10 6.33 12.28 3.05
CA LEU A 10 6.08 11.27 2.02
C LEU A 10 4.88 11.63 1.13
N THR A 11 3.80 12.14 1.72
CA THR A 11 2.61 12.55 0.94
C THR A 11 2.89 13.77 0.09
N LEU A 12 3.58 14.78 0.63
CA LEU A 12 3.99 15.97 -0.12
C LEU A 12 4.91 15.61 -1.29
N VAL A 13 5.86 14.70 -1.08
CA VAL A 13 6.75 14.21 -2.15
C VAL A 13 5.97 13.45 -3.22
N ALA A 14 5.04 12.57 -2.82
CA ALA A 14 4.18 11.87 -3.77
C ALA A 14 3.32 12.84 -4.60
N PHE A 15 2.71 13.84 -3.96
CA PHE A 15 1.92 14.86 -4.64
C PHE A 15 2.75 15.77 -5.54
N ALA A 16 3.94 16.17 -5.09
CA ALA A 16 4.85 16.99 -5.89
C ALA A 16 5.33 16.25 -7.15
N LEU A 17 5.65 14.95 -7.02
CA LEU A 17 6.05 14.10 -8.15
C LEU A 17 4.93 13.95 -9.19
N VAL A 18 3.68 13.82 -8.76
CA VAL A 18 2.52 13.78 -9.66
C VAL A 18 2.28 15.13 -10.33
N ASN A 19 2.29 16.23 -9.56
CA ASN A 19 1.98 17.56 -10.07
C ASN A 19 2.99 18.06 -11.10
N TRP A 20 4.28 17.74 -10.94
CA TRP A 20 5.30 18.16 -11.91
C TRP A 20 5.35 17.29 -13.17
N SER A 21 4.64 16.14 -13.21
CA SER A 21 4.60 15.20 -14.34
C SER A 21 5.97 14.98 -14.99
N MET A 22 7.04 14.95 -14.18
CA MET A 22 8.43 15.01 -14.64
C MET A 22 8.93 13.70 -15.26
N MET A 23 8.06 12.68 -15.34
CA MET A 23 8.39 11.32 -15.77
C MET A 23 7.33 10.77 -16.73
N ALA A 24 7.73 9.79 -17.55
CA ALA A 24 6.83 9.03 -18.39
C ALA A 24 5.71 8.39 -17.55
N GLN A 25 4.50 8.31 -18.12
CA GLN A 25 3.28 7.86 -17.43
C GLN A 25 3.43 6.50 -16.74
N SER A 26 4.16 5.56 -17.37
CA SER A 26 4.49 4.26 -16.79
C SER A 26 5.36 4.35 -15.53
N ALA A 27 6.37 5.22 -15.55
CA ALA A 27 7.28 5.42 -14.44
C ALA A 27 6.58 6.14 -13.27
N LEU A 28 5.66 7.06 -13.55
CA LEU A 28 4.82 7.69 -12.52
C LEU A 28 3.97 6.66 -11.76
N TYR A 29 3.28 5.76 -12.44
CA TYR A 29 2.47 4.72 -11.78
C TYR A 29 3.29 3.83 -10.84
N ILE A 30 4.50 3.42 -11.27
CA ILE A 30 5.41 2.62 -10.44
C ILE A 30 5.87 3.41 -9.22
N THR A 31 6.33 4.64 -9.42
CA THR A 31 6.83 5.50 -8.33
C THR A 31 5.74 5.77 -7.30
N ILE A 32 4.51 6.10 -7.73
CA ILE A 32 3.37 6.30 -6.83
C ILE A 32 3.02 5.00 -6.09
N GLY A 33 3.04 3.86 -6.77
CA GLY A 33 2.81 2.56 -6.12
C GLY A 33 3.82 2.26 -5.02
N VAL A 34 5.11 2.53 -5.27
CA VAL A 34 6.18 2.37 -4.27
C VAL A 34 6.00 3.34 -3.10
N LEU A 35 5.68 4.61 -3.38
CA LEU A 35 5.38 5.62 -2.35
C LEU A 35 4.17 5.23 -1.50
N ALA A 36 3.11 4.70 -2.11
CA ALA A 36 1.92 4.23 -1.41
C ALA A 36 2.22 3.04 -0.49
N LEU A 37 3.02 2.07 -0.95
CA LEU A 37 3.49 0.96 -0.11
C LEU A 37 4.35 1.46 1.05
N ALA A 38 5.28 2.37 0.79
CA ALA A 38 6.11 2.98 1.83
C ALA A 38 5.24 3.73 2.86
N GLN A 39 4.22 4.44 2.40
CA GLN A 39 3.28 5.17 3.26
C GLN A 39 2.44 4.23 4.13
N MET A 40 2.02 3.07 3.60
CA MET A 40 1.35 2.03 4.35
C MET A 40 2.25 1.54 5.50
N VAL A 41 3.51 1.20 5.23
CA VAL A 41 4.48 0.76 6.25
C VAL A 41 4.72 1.83 7.32
N VAL A 42 4.83 3.10 6.92
CA VAL A 42 4.97 4.24 7.82
C VAL A 42 3.76 4.36 8.75
N HIS A 43 2.53 4.21 8.25
CA HIS A 43 1.31 4.24 9.07
C HIS A 43 1.23 3.05 10.04
N PHE A 44 1.58 1.84 9.59
CA PHE A 44 1.67 0.67 10.46
C PHE A 44 2.69 0.86 11.59
N ARG A 45 3.84 1.50 11.34
CA ARG A 45 4.89 1.68 12.36
C ARG A 45 4.61 2.85 13.31
N LEU A 46 4.10 3.97 12.80
CA LEU A 46 3.97 5.22 13.56
C LEU A 46 2.59 5.41 14.19
N PHE A 47 1.53 4.99 13.51
CA PHE A 47 0.16 5.19 13.99
C PHE A 47 -0.29 4.01 14.85
N LEU A 48 0.05 2.80 14.41
CA LEU A 48 -0.28 1.58 15.14
C LEU A 48 0.64 1.33 16.35
N HIS A 49 1.65 2.19 16.57
CA HIS A 49 2.59 2.13 17.70
C HIS A 49 2.89 0.68 18.09
N ILE A 50 3.38 -0.11 17.12
CA ILE A 50 3.92 -1.45 17.37
C ILE A 50 5.19 -1.25 18.19
N GLY A 51 5.01 -0.93 19.46
CA GLY A 51 6.02 -1.01 20.47
C GLY A 51 6.19 -2.49 20.75
N PHE A 52 7.39 -3.01 20.52
CA PHE A 52 7.82 -4.35 20.92
C PHE A 52 7.70 -4.61 22.45
N THR A 53 7.10 -3.69 23.21
CA THR A 53 7.02 -3.65 24.67
C THR A 53 5.64 -4.02 25.23
N HIS A 54 4.54 -3.88 24.49
CA HIS A 54 3.20 -4.28 24.96
C HIS A 54 2.63 -5.40 24.07
N LYS A 55 2.35 -6.55 24.70
CA LYS A 55 1.67 -7.75 24.19
C LYS A 55 1.91 -8.10 22.71
N ARG A 56 2.87 -9.01 22.50
CA ARG A 56 3.19 -9.57 21.16
C ARG A 56 1.99 -10.23 20.46
N GLU A 57 0.99 -10.64 21.23
CA GLU A 57 -0.27 -11.22 20.78
C GLU A 57 -1.07 -10.25 19.90
N ASP A 58 -1.21 -8.98 20.30
CA ASP A 58 -1.97 -7.98 19.53
C ASP A 58 -1.27 -7.65 18.21
N LEU A 59 0.07 -7.59 18.23
CA LEU A 59 0.88 -7.45 17.03
C LEU A 59 0.66 -8.61 16.06
N GLN A 60 0.65 -9.85 16.57
CA GLN A 60 0.44 -11.03 15.74
C GLN A 60 -0.96 -11.04 15.13
N LEU A 61 -2.00 -10.62 15.87
CA LEU A 61 -3.36 -10.50 15.36
C LEU A 61 -3.46 -9.47 14.22
N ILE A 62 -2.82 -8.31 14.37
CA ILE A 62 -2.80 -7.26 13.33
C ILE A 62 -2.05 -7.74 12.10
N LEU A 63 -0.88 -8.36 12.26
CA LEU A 63 -0.09 -8.89 11.16
C LEU A 63 -0.86 -9.99 10.41
N PHE A 64 -1.55 -10.86 11.15
CA PHE A 64 -2.39 -11.91 10.59
C PHE A 64 -3.57 -11.32 9.80
N SER A 65 -4.26 -10.32 10.34
CA SER A 65 -5.35 -9.63 9.65
C SER A 65 -4.86 -8.93 8.37
N ALA A 66 -3.70 -8.25 8.43
CA ALA A 66 -3.10 -7.61 7.26
C ALA A 66 -2.70 -8.64 6.18
N LEU A 67 -2.17 -9.81 6.58
CA LEU A 67 -1.87 -10.90 5.67
C LEU A 67 -3.14 -11.44 5.00
N LEU A 68 -4.21 -11.67 5.77
CA LEU A 68 -5.50 -12.10 5.22
C LEU A 68 -6.05 -11.08 4.23
N LEU A 69 -6.00 -9.79 4.58
CA LEU A 69 -6.44 -8.70 3.70
C LEU A 69 -5.63 -8.68 2.40
N PHE A 70 -4.30 -8.84 2.49
CA PHE A 70 -3.42 -8.89 1.32
C PHE A 70 -3.78 -10.05 0.40
N ILE A 71 -3.99 -11.25 0.95
CA ILE A 71 -4.39 -12.44 0.18
C ILE A 71 -5.77 -12.23 -0.45
N MET A 72 -6.74 -11.68 0.30
CA MET A 72 -8.09 -11.41 -0.21
C MET A 72 -8.07 -10.43 -1.39
N VAL A 73 -7.35 -9.31 -1.27
CA VAL A 73 -7.26 -8.30 -2.32
C VAL A 73 -6.53 -8.85 -3.55
N ALA A 74 -5.36 -9.46 -3.35
CA ALA A 74 -4.58 -10.05 -4.44
C ALA A 74 -5.37 -11.16 -5.16
N GLY A 75 -6.02 -12.04 -4.40
CA GLY A 75 -6.87 -13.10 -4.91
C GLY A 75 -8.07 -12.56 -5.70
N THR A 76 -8.72 -11.51 -5.19
CA THR A 76 -9.87 -10.89 -5.87
C THR A 76 -9.45 -10.25 -7.19
N ILE A 77 -8.34 -9.50 -7.19
CA ILE A 77 -7.78 -8.90 -8.41
C ILE A 77 -7.43 -10.01 -9.42
N TRP A 78 -6.78 -11.08 -8.97
CA TRP A 78 -6.42 -12.22 -9.84
C TRP A 78 -7.65 -12.90 -10.45
N ILE A 79 -8.66 -13.20 -9.64
CA ILE A 79 -9.89 -13.86 -10.07
C ILE A 79 -10.64 -12.97 -11.06
N MET A 80 -10.82 -11.68 -10.74
CA MET A 80 -11.51 -10.73 -11.61
C MET A 80 -10.75 -10.53 -12.93
N ALA A 81 -9.42 -10.45 -12.91
CA ALA A 81 -8.61 -10.37 -14.13
C ALA A 81 -8.74 -11.64 -14.98
N SER A 82 -8.66 -12.82 -14.38
CA SER A 82 -8.88 -14.10 -15.08
C SER A 82 -10.27 -14.19 -15.69
N LEU A 83 -11.29 -13.75 -14.95
CA LEU A 83 -12.68 -13.80 -15.39
C LEU A 83 -12.94 -12.78 -16.51
N ALA A 84 -12.39 -11.58 -16.40
CA ALA A 84 -12.45 -10.55 -17.44
C ALA A 84 -11.82 -11.04 -18.75
N VAL A 85 -10.63 -11.66 -18.70
CA VAL A 85 -9.98 -12.24 -19.89
C VAL A 85 -10.84 -13.33 -20.54
N ARG A 86 -11.45 -14.21 -19.73
CA ARG A 86 -12.29 -15.30 -20.22
C ARG A 86 -13.61 -14.83 -20.85
N MET A 87 -14.21 -13.77 -20.29
CA MET A 87 -15.45 -13.20 -20.82
C MET A 87 -15.23 -12.24 -22.00
N ALA A 88 -14.04 -11.62 -22.07
CA ALA A 88 -13.67 -10.70 -23.16
C ALA A 88 -13.19 -11.41 -24.43
N MET A 89 -12.94 -12.73 -24.39
CA MET A 89 -12.70 -13.54 -25.59
C MET A 89 -14.06 -14.02 -26.14
N PRO A 90 -14.58 -13.45 -27.25
CA PRO A 90 -15.69 -14.06 -27.96
C PRO A 90 -15.18 -15.37 -28.59
N ALA A 91 -16.03 -16.41 -28.61
CA ALA A 91 -15.76 -17.64 -29.34
C ALA A 91 -15.56 -17.38 -30.85
#